data_AF-A0A9E0FQ25-F1
#
_entry.id   AF-A0A9E0FQ25-F1
#
_cell.length_a   1.000
_cell.length_b   1.000
_cell.length_c   1.000
_cell.angle_alpha   90.00
_cell.angle_beta   90.00
_cell.angle_gamma   90.00
#
_symmetry.space_group_name_H-M   'P 1'
#
loop_
_entity.id
_entity.type
_entity.pdbx_description
1 polymer ?
#
loop_
_entity_poly.entity_id
_entity_poly.type
_entity_poly.pdbx_seq_one_letter_code
_entity_poly.pdbx_strand_id
1 'polypeptide(L)' 'ADMRKCDLFQALTGGAKFADADLRGAEVSGLNLSGLANCEGMKIDVGQQYRLLTALGLDVHAD' A
#
# COMPACT_ATOMS: atom_id res chain seq x y z
N ALA A 1 0.65 -5.31 -12.09
CA ALA A 1 0.30 -4.09 -12.87
C ALA A 1 1.29 -2.97 -12.55
N ASP A 2 1.56 -2.05 -13.48
CA ASP A 2 2.37 -0.86 -13.21
C ASP A 2 1.45 0.28 -12.74
N MET A 3 1.60 0.69 -11.48
CA MET A 3 0.79 1.73 -10.83
C MET A 3 1.68 2.79 -10.17
N ARG A 4 2.93 2.90 -10.64
CA ARG A 4 3.87 3.87 -10.10
C ARG A 4 3.32 5.28 -10.31
N LYS A 5 3.44 6.12 -9.27
CA LYS A 5 2.96 7.51 -9.25
C LYS A 5 1.44 7.70 -9.39
N CYS A 6 0.65 6.64 -9.28
CA CYS A 6 -0.80 6.78 -9.15
C CYS A 6 -1.15 7.45 -7.81
N ASP A 7 -2.27 8.16 -7.77
CA ASP A 7 -2.88 8.63 -6.54
C ASP A 7 -3.89 7.60 -6.05
N LEU A 8 -3.62 6.97 -4.90
CA LEU A 8 -4.54 6.04 -4.23
C LEU A 8 -5.06 6.60 -2.91
N PHE A 9 -4.96 7.92 -2.69
CA PHE A 9 -5.48 8.56 -1.49
C PHE A 9 -6.98 8.28 -1.32
N GLN A 10 -7.33 7.59 -0.23
CA GLN A 10 -8.70 7.14 0.08
C GLN A 10 -9.40 6.33 -1.04
N ALA A 11 -8.63 5.68 -1.91
CA ALA A 11 -9.21 4.82 -2.95
C ALA A 11 -10.01 3.65 -2.33
N LEU A 12 -11.16 3.33 -2.93
CA LEU A 12 -11.95 2.16 -2.55
C LEU A 12 -11.30 0.90 -3.14
N THR A 13 -10.43 0.24 -2.37
CA THR A 13 -9.65 -0.93 -2.81
C THR A 13 -10.11 -2.25 -2.16
N GLY A 14 -11.25 -2.27 -1.48
CA GLY A 14 -11.79 -3.49 -0.87
C GLY A 14 -11.98 -4.62 -1.89
N GLY A 15 -11.37 -5.78 -1.65
CA GLY A 15 -11.39 -6.94 -2.53
C GLY A 15 -10.49 -6.82 -3.77
N ALA A 16 -9.72 -5.75 -3.91
CA ALA A 16 -8.84 -5.57 -5.06
C ALA A 16 -7.65 -6.54 -5.03
N LYS A 17 -7.19 -6.95 -6.22
CA LYS A 17 -6.03 -7.83 -6.40
C LYS A 17 -4.84 -7.00 -6.84
N PHE A 18 -3.89 -6.84 -5.92
CA PHE A 18 -2.63 -6.11 -6.11
C PHE A 18 -1.42 -7.04 -6.20
N ALA A 19 -1.64 -8.34 -6.44
CA ALA A 19 -0.56 -9.29 -6.63
C ALA A 19 0.40 -8.82 -7.74
N ASP A 20 1.70 -8.84 -7.44
CA ASP A 20 2.79 -8.37 -8.31
C ASP A 20 2.64 -6.93 -8.84
N ALA A 21 1.78 -6.11 -8.23
CA ALA A 21 1.63 -4.71 -8.61
C ALA A 21 2.83 -3.88 -8.15
N ASP A 22 3.27 -2.93 -8.98
CA ASP A 22 4.33 -1.99 -8.64
C ASP A 22 3.72 -0.63 -8.28
N LEU A 23 3.69 -0.34 -6.98
CA LEU A 23 3.13 0.88 -6.42
C LEU A 23 4.23 1.87 -6.00
N ARG A 24 5.50 1.62 -6.31
CA ARG A 24 6.59 2.51 -5.90
C ARG A 24 6.35 3.94 -6.37
N GLY A 25 6.45 4.90 -5.45
CA GLY A 25 6.16 6.31 -5.69
C GLY A 25 4.69 6.69 -5.88
N ALA A 26 3.74 5.75 -5.73
CA ALA A 26 2.32 6.07 -5.63
C ALA A 26 2.00 6.75 -4.29
N GLU A 27 0.97 7.58 -4.26
CA GLU A 27 0.36 8.01 -3.00
C GLU A 27 -0.45 6.84 -2.43
N VAL A 28 -0.14 6.41 -1.21
CA VAL A 28 -0.73 5.20 -0.59
C VAL A 28 -1.41 5.50 0.76
N SER A 29 -1.46 6.77 1.16
CA SER A 29 -2.13 7.18 2.39
C SER A 29 -3.60 6.78 2.35
N GLY A 30 -4.05 6.05 3.37
CA GLY A 30 -5.43 5.54 3.44
C GLY A 30 -5.67 4.24 2.67
N LEU A 31 -4.65 3.66 2.01
CA LEU A 31 -4.77 2.32 1.43
C LEU A 31 -4.96 1.28 2.54
N ASN A 32 -6.10 0.60 2.56
CA ASN A 32 -6.36 -0.47 3.52
C ASN A 32 -5.85 -1.82 3.01
N LEU A 33 -4.66 -2.23 3.47
CA LEU A 33 -4.05 -3.52 3.12
C LEU A 33 -4.89 -4.72 3.57
N SER A 34 -5.53 -4.64 4.75
CA SER A 34 -6.37 -5.73 5.27
C SER A 34 -7.62 -5.99 4.43
N GLY A 35 -8.05 -4.99 3.65
CA GLY A 35 -9.20 -5.09 2.76
C GLY A 35 -8.87 -5.66 1.39
N LEU A 36 -7.60 -5.86 1.04
CA LEU A 36 -7.20 -6.38 -0.27
C LEU A 36 -7.50 -7.88 -0.37
N ALA A 37 -7.86 -8.35 -1.57
CA ALA A 37 -8.02 -9.79 -1.80
C ALA A 37 -6.67 -10.51 -1.90
N ASN A 38 -5.64 -9.86 -2.45
CA ASN A 38 -4.27 -10.34 -2.49
C ASN A 38 -3.30 -9.17 -2.72
N CYS A 39 -2.17 -9.15 -2.03
CA CYS A 39 -1.04 -8.22 -2.23
C CYS A 39 0.33 -8.93 -2.26
N GLU A 40 0.36 -10.24 -2.49
CA GLU A 40 1.59 -11.03 -2.65
C GLU A 40 2.45 -10.44 -3.77
N GLY A 41 3.73 -10.22 -3.49
CA GLY A 41 4.66 -9.62 -4.47
C GLY A 41 4.41 -8.15 -4.78
N MET A 42 3.43 -7.48 -4.12
CA MET A 42 3.21 -6.05 -4.29
C MET A 42 4.46 -5.26 -3.87
N LYS A 43 4.90 -4.35 -4.73
CA LYS A 43 6.15 -3.59 -4.56
C LYS A 43 5.83 -2.18 -4.09
N ILE A 44 6.49 -1.78 -3.01
CA ILE A 44 6.44 -0.45 -2.42
C ILE A 44 7.86 0.06 -2.21
N ASP A 45 8.03 1.36 -2.02
CA ASP A 45 9.30 1.94 -1.56
C ASP A 45 9.32 2.11 -0.02
N VAL A 46 10.51 2.35 0.53
CA VAL A 46 10.70 2.48 1.99
C VAL A 46 9.91 3.66 2.59
N GLY A 47 9.67 4.72 1.82
CA GLY A 47 8.87 5.85 2.28
C GLY A 47 7.38 5.54 2.39
N GLN A 48 6.90 4.51 1.67
CA GLN A 48 5.54 4.01 1.78
C GLN A 48 5.35 3.05 2.96
N GLN A 49 6.42 2.37 3.41
CA GLN A 49 6.37 1.38 4.48
C GLN A 49 5.73 1.93 5.75
N TYR A 50 6.18 3.09 6.23
CA TYR A 50 5.65 3.68 7.47
C TYR A 50 4.13 3.86 7.40
N ARG A 51 3.63 4.53 6.35
CA ARG A 51 2.20 4.77 6.14
C ARG A 51 1.37 3.48 6.12
N LEU A 52 1.86 2.46 5.42
CA LEU A 52 1.18 1.20 5.26
C LEU A 52 1.15 0.36 6.55
N LEU A 53 2.26 0.33 7.28
CA LEU A 53 2.34 -0.38 8.56
C LEU A 53 1.50 0.31 9.64
N THR A 54 1.53 1.64 9.70
CA THR A 54 0.65 2.38 10.63
C THR A 54 -0.83 2.20 10.28
N ALA A 55 -1.18 2.08 9.00
CA ALA A 55 -2.55 1.78 8.58
C ALA A 55 -3.02 0.37 8.98
N LEU A 56 -2.10 -0.56 9.24
CA LEU A 56 -2.39 -1.86 9.86
C LEU A 56 -2.53 -1.79 11.39
N GLY A 57 -2.38 -0.60 11.99
CA GLY A 57 -2.43 -0.40 13.44
C GLY A 57 -1.13 -0.75 14.17
N LEU A 58 -0.03 -0.95 13.43
CA LEU A 58 1.29 -1.17 14.03
C LEU A 58 1.89 0.19 14.40
N ASP A 59 2.49 0.26 15.58
CA ASP A 59 3.29 1.39 15.99
C ASP A 59 4.72 1.22 15.46
N VAL A 60 5.19 2.16 14.64
CA VAL A 60 6.44 2.03 13.88
C VAL A 60 7.44 3.04 14.43
N HIS A 61 8.52 2.52 15.02
CA HIS A 61 9.62 3.32 15.54
C HIS A 61 10.91 3.04 14.75
N ALA A 62 11.88 3.96 14.83
CA ALA A 62 13.11 3.94 14.04
C ALA A 62 14.36 3.52 14.84
N ASP A 63 14.16 3.14 16.10
CA ASP A 63 15.16 2.85 17.12
C ASP A 63 15.66 1.40 17.16
#